data_AF-A0A0F9LMC8-F1
#
_entry.id   AF-A0A0F9LMC8-F1
#
_cell.length_a   1.000
_cell.length_b   1.000
_cell.length_c   1.000
_cell.angle_alpha   90.00
_cell.angle_beta   90.00
_cell.angle_gamma   90.00
#
_symmetry.space_group_name_H-M   'P 1'
#
loop_
_entity.id
_entity.type
_entity.pdbx_description
1 polymer ?
#
loop_
_entity_poly.entity_id
_entity_poly.type
_entity_poly.pdbx_seq_one_letter_code
_entity_poly.pdbx_strand_id
1 'polypeptide(L)'
;MKIMNARKTMGKGVSRKAWCIFLFLSLLVSIAVPGASQERVGIEFVKKLARDIIAEGYRNTLIITVRGTLEEEAILELEKELNYADIRYTLQEIEPGPGAELPSVISSILKTGIEAIIPLGDAGALGFIIQQIRNLGVEQPVYLYITTEEGKRVLKEQDIMPVYTMVSSLERPAGEDVIFMKDGDKLTGKVTSSSIGIQTPYAQIFFDARLIAGIIFGGGAYMERIYTVNKSYFSGFINNPTVDFRLSSGAEIAVRKEKIARILFRVRDKELLGIPGSDIFYMVNGDVFAGRLTDEVLQVKTAYADVTIGVNTIRDISFIAEQQVFIKITLYNGDEINGVLRDEDMHINLDAGPPITIYQGKIKEVRMRIGYESVVIVPVTTPTPVSATDDMVLIADGEFLMGSNYGDHNETPIHKVYLAAFYIDKYEVTNLQFSQFLNEKGNQEEGGVAWLDTSDEDCLIEYRNGKYQPKSGYENHPVIEVSWFGARAYAEWAGKRFPTEAEWEKAARGGLVGKKYPWGDNIDSSKANYDENVGQTTPVGRYPPNNYGLYDMGGNVWEWVSDWYDEDYYSSSNSYRNPQGPNYGSERVIRGAGWSYDARYLRCASRSYVHPDNTSNHLGFRCAKSP
;
A
#
# COMPACT_ATOMS: atom_id res chain seq x y z
N MET A 1 -26.43 24.69 -41.88
CA MET A 1 -27.60 25.26 -42.59
C MET A 1 -28.94 24.62 -42.21
N LYS A 2 -29.11 23.28 -42.23
CA LYS A 2 -30.37 22.63 -41.80
C LYS A 2 -30.73 22.88 -40.31
N ILE A 3 -29.73 22.97 -39.43
CA ILE A 3 -29.91 23.25 -37.99
C ILE A 3 -30.38 24.70 -37.72
N MET A 4 -29.89 25.67 -38.48
CA MET A 4 -30.30 27.08 -38.34
C MET A 4 -31.74 27.34 -38.78
N ASN A 5 -32.27 26.57 -39.74
CA ASN A 5 -33.67 26.69 -40.16
C ASN A 5 -34.66 26.10 -39.14
N ALA A 6 -34.23 25.14 -38.31
CA ALA A 6 -35.08 24.53 -37.28
C ALA A 6 -35.48 25.52 -36.16
N ARG A 7 -34.68 26.58 -35.93
CA ARG A 7 -34.97 27.64 -34.96
C ARG A 7 -36.10 28.58 -35.43
N LYS A 8 -36.37 28.66 -36.73
CA LYS A 8 -37.47 29.48 -37.28
C LYS A 8 -38.83 28.78 -37.24
N THR A 9 -38.87 27.45 -37.21
CA THR A 9 -40.12 26.66 -37.28
C THR A 9 -40.66 26.21 -35.93
N MET A 10 -39.83 26.12 -34.87
CA MET A 10 -40.31 25.78 -33.53
C MET A 10 -40.60 27.05 -32.73
N GLY A 11 -41.89 27.34 -32.52
CA GLY A 11 -42.40 28.57 -31.91
C GLY A 11 -41.83 28.88 -30.52
N LYS A 12 -41.97 30.15 -30.13
CA LYS A 12 -41.47 30.77 -28.89
C LYS A 12 -41.98 30.05 -27.62
N GLY A 13 -41.32 28.96 -27.22
CA GLY A 13 -41.71 28.22 -26.01
C GLY A 13 -40.70 27.20 -25.47
N VAL A 14 -39.60 26.92 -26.19
CA VAL A 14 -38.57 25.99 -25.71
C VAL A 14 -37.59 26.71 -24.78
N SER A 15 -37.40 26.20 -23.57
CA SER A 15 -36.53 26.83 -22.55
C SER A 15 -35.04 26.70 -22.93
N ARG A 16 -34.22 27.69 -22.53
CA ARG A 16 -32.76 27.71 -22.78
C ARG A 16 -32.05 26.41 -22.37
N LYS A 17 -32.48 25.77 -21.27
CA LYS A 17 -31.92 24.50 -20.79
C LYS A 17 -32.23 23.31 -21.71
N ALA A 18 -33.44 23.24 -22.27
CA ALA A 18 -33.80 22.17 -23.21
C ALA A 18 -33.03 22.29 -24.54
N TRP A 19 -32.68 23.52 -24.95
CA TRP A 19 -31.82 23.76 -26.11
C TRP A 19 -30.36 23.40 -25.84
N CYS A 20 -29.84 23.69 -24.63
CA CYS A 20 -28.50 23.26 -24.23
C CYS A 20 -28.36 21.74 -24.27
N ILE A 21 -29.37 20.98 -23.84
CA ILE A 21 -29.36 19.51 -23.91
C ILE A 21 -29.38 19.01 -25.37
N PHE A 22 -30.11 19.67 -26.26
CA PHE A 22 -30.16 19.31 -27.68
C PHE A 22 -28.83 19.59 -28.42
N LEU A 23 -28.09 20.63 -28.01
CA LEU A 23 -26.75 20.94 -28.51
C LEU A 23 -25.64 20.09 -27.88
N PHE A 24 -25.79 19.75 -26.59
CA PHE A 24 -24.90 18.80 -25.91
C PHE A 24 -24.90 17.42 -26.57
N LEU A 25 -26.02 17.05 -27.20
CA LEU A 25 -26.18 15.77 -27.91
C LEU A 25 -25.78 15.81 -29.40
N SER A 26 -25.49 16.95 -30.03
CA SER A 26 -25.26 16.95 -31.49
C SER A 26 -24.52 18.15 -32.09
N LEU A 27 -23.30 18.46 -31.62
CA LEU A 27 -22.33 19.16 -32.46
C LEU A 27 -20.94 18.49 -32.49
N LEU A 28 -20.94 17.17 -32.72
CA LEU A 28 -19.84 16.53 -33.45
C LEU A 28 -19.92 17.03 -34.89
N VAL A 29 -19.20 18.11 -35.22
CA VAL A 29 -19.00 18.46 -36.63
C VAL A 29 -17.95 17.50 -37.19
N SER A 30 -18.34 16.25 -37.44
CA SER A 30 -17.58 15.38 -38.32
C SER A 30 -17.83 15.84 -39.74
N ILE A 31 -16.94 16.67 -40.29
CA ILE A 31 -16.91 16.95 -41.72
C ILE A 31 -16.35 15.69 -42.37
N ALA A 32 -17.24 14.79 -42.79
CA ALA A 32 -16.90 13.69 -43.67
C ALA A 32 -17.48 14.05 -45.05
N VAL A 33 -16.62 14.42 -45.99
CA VAL A 33 -17.00 14.48 -47.41
C VAL A 33 -16.64 13.13 -48.01
N PRO A 34 -17.60 12.33 -48.49
CA PRO A 34 -17.31 11.04 -49.08
C PRO A 34 -16.99 11.20 -50.56
N GLY A 35 -15.77 10.81 -50.95
CA GLY A 35 -15.40 10.61 -52.35
C GLY A 35 -14.16 11.39 -52.77
N ALA A 36 -13.13 10.63 -53.16
CA ALA A 36 -11.97 10.94 -54.00
C ALA A 36 -11.50 12.41 -54.19
N SER A 37 -10.19 12.58 -53.96
CA SER A 37 -9.33 13.74 -54.28
C SER A 37 -9.66 15.07 -53.61
N GLN A 38 -8.74 15.50 -52.74
CA GLN A 38 -8.47 16.88 -52.32
C GLN A 38 -9.54 17.94 -52.65
N GLU A 39 -10.47 18.20 -51.73
CA GLU A 39 -11.02 19.55 -51.58
C GLU A 39 -10.86 20.02 -50.14
N ARG A 40 -10.03 21.06 -49.97
CA ARG A 40 -9.73 21.71 -48.69
C ARG A 40 -11.03 22.14 -48.03
N VAL A 41 -11.29 21.65 -46.82
CA VAL A 41 -12.28 22.29 -45.93
C VAL A 41 -11.80 23.73 -45.72
N GLY A 42 -12.59 24.70 -46.18
CA GLY A 42 -12.20 26.11 -46.12
C GLY A 42 -12.04 26.57 -44.67
N ILE A 43 -10.81 26.80 -44.24
CA ILE A 43 -10.44 27.27 -42.89
C ILE A 43 -11.25 28.49 -42.45
N GLU A 44 -11.60 29.39 -43.37
CA GLU A 44 -12.45 30.54 -43.08
C GLU A 44 -13.86 30.18 -42.61
N PHE A 45 -14.40 29.04 -43.04
CA PHE A 45 -15.68 28.54 -42.54
C PHE A 45 -15.58 28.10 -41.07
N VAL A 46 -14.48 27.41 -40.73
CA VAL A 46 -14.21 26.96 -39.36
C VAL A 46 -13.97 28.15 -38.43
N LYS A 47 -13.17 29.14 -38.87
CA LYS A 47 -12.94 30.39 -38.14
C LYS A 47 -14.23 31.16 -37.89
N LYS A 48 -15.10 31.29 -38.90
CA LYS A 48 -16.38 31.99 -38.74
C LYS A 48 -17.30 31.29 -37.73
N LEU A 49 -17.42 29.96 -37.82
CA LEU A 49 -18.25 29.19 -36.91
C LEU A 49 -17.79 29.30 -35.45
N ALA A 50 -16.47 29.23 -35.23
CA ALA A 50 -15.90 29.34 -33.90
C ALA A 50 -16.10 30.74 -33.29
N ARG A 51 -15.94 31.81 -34.09
CA ARG A 51 -16.22 33.19 -33.65
C ARG A 51 -17.69 33.41 -33.28
N ASP A 52 -18.62 32.87 -34.07
CA ASP A 52 -20.06 32.98 -33.80
C ASP A 52 -20.45 32.27 -32.49
N ILE A 53 -19.83 31.12 -32.17
CA ILE A 53 -20.09 30.37 -30.94
C ILE A 53 -19.48 31.07 -29.70
N ILE A 54 -18.29 31.64 -29.85
CA ILE A 54 -17.61 32.41 -28.80
C ILE A 54 -18.38 33.70 -28.48
N ALA A 55 -18.94 34.36 -29.48
CA ALA A 55 -19.75 35.58 -29.31
C ALA A 55 -21.05 35.33 -28.53
N GLU A 56 -21.58 34.10 -28.57
CA GLU A 56 -22.76 33.66 -27.81
C GLU A 56 -22.43 33.20 -26.37
N GLY A 57 -21.16 33.31 -25.95
CA GLY A 57 -20.72 33.10 -24.55
C GLY A 57 -20.21 31.70 -24.21
N TYR A 58 -20.06 30.81 -25.20
CA TYR A 58 -19.66 29.41 -25.00
C TYR A 58 -18.14 29.19 -25.18
N ARG A 59 -17.33 29.90 -24.39
CA ARG A 59 -15.85 29.92 -24.55
C ARG A 59 -15.12 28.63 -24.17
N ASN A 60 -15.71 27.78 -23.32
CA ASN A 60 -15.04 26.60 -22.72
C ASN A 60 -15.70 25.28 -23.16
N THR A 61 -16.25 25.19 -24.38
CA THR A 61 -17.08 24.04 -24.78
C THR A 61 -17.06 23.75 -26.28
N LEU A 62 -16.03 24.20 -26.99
CA LEU A 62 -15.94 24.01 -28.44
C LEU A 62 -14.95 22.89 -28.77
N ILE A 63 -15.44 21.77 -29.27
CA ILE A 63 -14.61 20.65 -29.75
C ILE A 63 -14.68 20.61 -31.27
N ILE A 64 -13.55 20.82 -31.95
CA ILE A 64 -13.45 20.80 -33.42
C ILE A 64 -12.69 19.56 -33.86
N THR A 65 -13.35 18.65 -34.57
CA THR A 65 -12.70 17.47 -35.16
C THR A 65 -12.53 17.67 -36.66
N VAL A 66 -11.29 17.81 -37.13
CA VAL A 66 -10.99 17.94 -38.56
C VAL A 66 -10.53 16.60 -39.11
N ARG A 67 -11.14 16.15 -40.22
CA ARG A 67 -10.72 14.94 -40.95
C ARG A 67 -10.01 15.35 -42.24
N GLY A 68 -8.68 15.19 -42.29
CA GLY A 68 -7.82 15.49 -43.45
C GLY A 68 -6.48 16.11 -43.07
N THR A 69 -5.60 16.33 -44.05
CA THR A 69 -4.32 17.03 -43.87
C THR A 69 -4.53 18.54 -43.81
N LEU A 70 -4.14 19.17 -42.71
CA LEU A 70 -4.06 20.63 -42.56
C LEU A 70 -2.61 21.07 -42.74
N GLU A 71 -2.38 22.17 -43.43
CA GLU A 71 -1.06 22.80 -43.53
C GLU A 71 -0.72 23.51 -42.22
N GLU A 72 0.56 23.46 -41.82
CA GLU A 72 1.07 23.88 -40.51
C GLU A 72 0.73 25.35 -40.15
N GLU A 73 0.79 26.25 -41.14
CA GLU A 73 0.44 27.68 -40.96
C GLU A 73 -1.03 27.89 -40.58
N ALA A 74 -1.94 27.02 -41.05
CA ALA A 74 -3.37 27.13 -40.77
C ALA A 74 -3.74 26.71 -39.34
N ILE A 75 -2.98 25.79 -38.76
CA ILE A 75 -3.17 25.30 -37.38
C ILE A 75 -2.77 26.39 -36.40
N LEU A 76 -1.58 26.98 -36.59
CA LEU A 76 -1.05 28.06 -35.78
C LEU A 76 -1.94 29.32 -35.79
N GLU A 77 -2.61 29.60 -36.91
CA GLU A 77 -3.60 30.69 -37.00
C GLU A 77 -4.88 30.42 -36.21
N LEU A 78 -5.39 29.19 -36.22
CA LEU A 78 -6.58 28.79 -35.45
C LEU A 78 -6.31 28.85 -33.93
N GLU A 79 -5.11 28.44 -33.52
CA GLU A 79 -4.68 28.51 -32.12
C GLU A 79 -4.58 29.95 -31.61
N LYS A 80 -4.11 30.88 -32.45
CA LYS A 80 -4.05 32.31 -32.11
C LYS A 80 -5.43 32.96 -31.95
N GLU A 81 -6.43 32.57 -32.75
CA GLU A 81 -7.78 33.13 -32.63
C GLU A 81 -8.60 32.52 -31.47
N LEU A 82 -8.37 31.25 -31.11
CA LEU A 82 -9.22 30.50 -30.17
C LEU A 82 -8.69 30.40 -28.73
N ASN A 83 -7.51 30.96 -28.47
CA ASN A 83 -6.87 31.06 -27.16
C ASN A 83 -6.81 29.72 -26.39
N TYR A 84 -5.86 28.87 -26.79
CA TYR A 84 -5.23 27.69 -26.15
C TYR A 84 -6.04 26.64 -25.37
N ALA A 85 -7.26 26.88 -24.91
CA ALA A 85 -7.84 26.06 -23.85
C ALA A 85 -8.61 24.81 -24.30
N ASP A 86 -9.03 24.65 -25.58
CA ASP A 86 -9.84 23.49 -25.97
C ASP A 86 -9.80 23.19 -27.49
N ILE A 87 -8.71 22.59 -28.01
CA ILE A 87 -8.71 22.01 -29.36
C ILE A 87 -8.08 20.60 -29.32
N ARG A 88 -8.76 19.60 -29.92
CA ARG A 88 -8.27 18.22 -30.05
C ARG A 88 -8.14 17.82 -31.53
N TYR A 89 -7.01 17.23 -31.91
CA TYR A 89 -6.75 16.79 -33.28
C TYR A 89 -6.72 15.25 -33.39
N THR A 90 -7.05 14.71 -34.56
CA THR A 90 -6.89 13.27 -34.84
C THR A 90 -6.27 13.12 -36.24
N LEU A 91 -5.03 12.64 -36.30
CA LEU A 91 -4.34 12.32 -37.55
C LEU A 91 -4.34 10.81 -37.75
N GLN A 92 -4.53 10.35 -38.99
CA GLN A 92 -4.49 8.92 -39.32
C GLN A 92 -3.50 8.69 -40.46
N GLU A 93 -2.63 7.69 -40.24
CA GLU A 93 -1.60 7.09 -41.13
C GLU A 93 -0.27 7.84 -41.29
N ILE A 94 0.74 7.37 -40.56
CA ILE A 94 2.16 7.54 -40.89
C ILE A 94 2.78 6.15 -40.73
N GLU A 95 3.30 5.56 -41.80
CA GLU A 95 4.12 4.35 -41.73
C GLU A 95 5.60 4.75 -41.75
N PRO A 96 6.31 4.80 -40.60
CA PRO A 96 7.74 5.00 -40.62
C PRO A 96 8.41 3.64 -40.80
N GLY A 97 9.12 3.45 -41.91
CA GLY A 97 10.02 2.32 -42.09
C GLY A 97 11.16 2.33 -41.05
N PRO A 98 11.79 1.18 -40.75
CA PRO A 98 12.85 1.09 -39.75
C PRO A 98 14.03 2.02 -40.12
N GLY A 99 14.25 3.05 -39.29
CA GLY A 99 15.33 4.04 -39.44
C GLY A 99 14.90 5.46 -39.84
N ALA A 100 13.61 5.73 -40.06
CA ALA A 100 13.11 7.08 -40.33
C ALA A 100 12.96 7.92 -39.04
N GLU A 101 13.37 9.19 -39.08
CA GLU A 101 13.11 10.15 -37.98
C GLU A 101 11.61 10.49 -37.88
N LEU A 102 11.14 10.75 -36.66
CA LEU A 102 9.75 11.12 -36.41
C LEU A 102 9.42 12.44 -37.14
N PRO A 103 8.35 12.53 -37.96
CA PRO A 103 8.03 13.76 -38.68
C PRO A 103 7.92 14.96 -37.74
N SER A 104 8.45 16.12 -38.16
CA SER A 104 8.51 17.36 -37.36
C SER A 104 7.15 17.77 -36.77
N VAL A 105 6.07 17.53 -37.51
CA VAL A 105 4.69 17.77 -37.08
C VAL A 105 4.32 16.95 -35.83
N ILE A 106 4.71 15.66 -35.76
CA ILE A 106 4.48 14.84 -34.56
C ILE A 106 5.33 15.37 -33.40
N SER A 107 6.59 15.74 -33.66
CA SER A 107 7.45 16.31 -32.62
C SER A 107 6.88 17.61 -32.02
N SER A 108 6.22 18.45 -32.81
CA SER A 108 5.58 19.67 -32.33
C SER A 108 4.28 19.39 -31.55
N ILE A 109 3.43 18.48 -32.04
CA ILE A 109 2.18 18.06 -31.37
C ILE A 109 2.46 17.46 -29.99
N LEU A 110 3.51 16.63 -29.89
CA LEU A 110 3.89 16.01 -28.62
C LEU A 110 4.40 17.05 -27.61
N LYS A 111 5.18 18.05 -28.05
CA LYS A 111 5.70 19.11 -27.17
C LYS A 111 4.61 20.04 -26.61
N THR A 112 3.47 20.18 -27.30
CA THR A 112 2.37 21.06 -26.87
C THR A 112 1.33 20.37 -25.97
N GLY A 113 1.45 19.05 -25.75
CA GLY A 113 0.59 18.30 -24.82
C GLY A 113 -0.74 17.80 -25.42
N ILE A 114 -0.80 17.62 -26.74
CA ILE A 114 -2.01 17.18 -27.45
C ILE A 114 -1.99 15.65 -27.67
N GLU A 115 -3.13 14.98 -27.48
CA GLU A 115 -3.31 13.53 -27.73
C GLU A 115 -3.08 13.16 -29.22
N ALA A 116 -2.29 12.12 -29.51
CA ALA A 116 -2.01 11.67 -30.88
C ALA A 116 -2.25 10.15 -31.05
N ILE A 117 -2.83 9.76 -32.19
CA ILE A 117 -3.10 8.34 -32.53
C ILE A 117 -2.11 7.92 -33.62
N ILE A 118 -1.32 6.86 -33.39
CA ILE A 118 -0.28 6.41 -34.32
C ILE A 118 -0.48 4.91 -34.63
N PRO A 119 -0.95 4.55 -35.84
CA PRO A 119 -1.06 3.14 -36.23
C PRO A 119 0.35 2.53 -36.42
N LEU A 120 0.64 1.37 -35.81
CA LEU A 120 1.92 0.67 -36.00
C LEU A 120 1.69 -0.71 -36.62
N GLY A 121 2.30 -0.92 -37.79
CA GLY A 121 2.19 -2.17 -38.54
C GLY A 121 2.99 -3.34 -37.96
N ASP A 122 3.93 -3.12 -37.02
CA ASP A 122 4.68 -4.23 -36.41
C ASP A 122 5.31 -3.92 -35.04
N ALA A 123 5.40 -4.94 -34.19
CA ALA A 123 5.82 -4.84 -32.78
C ALA A 123 7.26 -4.32 -32.58
N GLY A 124 8.12 -4.40 -33.61
CA GLY A 124 9.49 -3.88 -33.58
C GLY A 124 9.58 -2.34 -33.58
N ALA A 125 8.57 -1.63 -34.07
CA ALA A 125 8.57 -0.16 -34.15
C ALA A 125 8.27 0.53 -32.81
N LEU A 126 7.63 -0.16 -31.87
CA LEU A 126 7.19 0.41 -30.60
C LEU A 126 8.37 0.82 -29.71
N GLY A 127 9.39 -0.03 -29.59
CA GLY A 127 10.58 0.26 -28.81
C GLY A 127 11.35 1.48 -29.35
N PHE A 128 11.40 1.62 -30.68
CA PHE A 128 12.05 2.75 -31.34
C PHE A 128 11.30 4.07 -31.09
N ILE A 129 9.97 4.09 -31.21
CA ILE A 129 9.16 5.30 -31.01
C ILE A 129 9.19 5.76 -29.55
N ILE A 130 9.11 4.84 -28.59
CA ILE A 130 9.26 5.16 -27.15
C ILE A 130 10.62 5.81 -26.89
N GLN A 131 11.69 5.30 -27.51
CA GLN A 131 13.03 5.86 -27.36
C GLN A 131 13.14 7.26 -27.97
N GLN A 132 12.52 7.53 -29.12
CA GLN A 132 12.51 8.87 -29.73
C GLN A 132 11.69 9.87 -28.91
N ILE A 133 10.54 9.47 -28.36
CA ILE A 133 9.73 10.33 -27.47
C ILE A 133 10.50 10.70 -26.19
N ARG A 134 11.26 9.75 -25.61
CA ARG A 134 12.15 10.02 -24.47
C ARG A 134 13.22 11.06 -24.81
N ASN A 135 13.78 10.99 -26.01
CA ASN A 135 14.80 11.95 -26.46
C ASN A 135 14.24 13.35 -26.73
N LEU A 136 12.94 13.49 -26.98
CA LEU A 136 12.29 14.77 -27.31
C LEU A 136 11.98 15.65 -26.09
N GLY A 137 12.16 15.16 -24.86
CA GLY A 137 12.04 15.95 -23.63
C GLY A 137 10.65 16.55 -23.41
N VAL A 138 9.59 15.79 -23.74
CA VAL A 138 8.20 16.27 -23.67
C VAL A 138 7.73 16.38 -22.22
N GLU A 139 7.26 17.57 -21.83
CA GLU A 139 6.87 17.89 -20.44
C GLU A 139 5.41 17.57 -20.08
N GLN A 140 4.57 17.18 -21.04
CA GLN A 140 3.15 16.85 -20.86
C GLN A 140 2.83 15.36 -21.14
N PRO A 141 1.72 14.80 -20.62
CA PRO A 141 1.39 13.38 -20.79
C PRO A 141 1.05 13.10 -22.26
N VAL A 142 1.68 12.07 -22.85
CA VAL A 142 1.41 11.64 -24.23
C VAL A 142 0.63 10.33 -24.21
N TYR A 143 -0.53 10.32 -24.87
CA TYR A 143 -1.36 9.13 -25.04
C TYR A 143 -1.09 8.51 -26.41
N LEU A 144 -0.73 7.23 -26.45
CA LEU A 144 -0.39 6.49 -27.67
C LEU A 144 -1.39 5.34 -27.89
N TYR A 145 -1.98 5.30 -29.08
CA TYR A 145 -2.92 4.26 -29.48
C TYR A 145 -2.37 3.45 -30.64
N ILE A 146 -2.15 2.14 -30.42
CA ILE A 146 -1.55 1.23 -31.40
C ILE A 146 -2.63 0.29 -31.94
N THR A 147 -2.67 0.09 -33.26
CA THR A 147 -3.59 -0.83 -33.94
C THR A 147 -2.82 -1.88 -34.73
N THR A 148 -3.01 -3.17 -34.44
CA THR A 148 -2.45 -4.31 -35.21
C THR A 148 -3.53 -5.00 -36.06
N GLU A 149 -3.13 -5.70 -37.13
CA GLU A 149 -4.05 -6.32 -38.11
C GLU A 149 -4.94 -7.44 -37.54
N GLU A 150 -4.51 -8.18 -36.51
CA GLU A 150 -5.33 -9.23 -35.89
C GLU A 150 -6.24 -8.69 -34.78
N GLY A 151 -7.27 -7.94 -35.17
CA GLY A 151 -8.36 -7.54 -34.29
C GLY A 151 -7.97 -6.47 -33.26
N LYS A 152 -8.91 -5.57 -32.98
CA LYS A 152 -8.74 -4.48 -32.02
C LYS A 152 -8.42 -5.01 -30.62
N ARG A 153 -7.14 -5.18 -30.29
CA ARG A 153 -6.67 -5.19 -28.90
C ARG A 153 -6.44 -3.75 -28.50
N VAL A 154 -7.34 -3.22 -27.68
CA VAL A 154 -7.10 -1.98 -26.94
C VAL A 154 -6.17 -2.35 -25.80
N LEU A 155 -4.88 -2.04 -25.91
CA LEU A 155 -4.10 -1.82 -24.69
C LEU A 155 -4.68 -0.56 -24.06
N LYS A 156 -5.53 -0.74 -23.05
CA LYS A 156 -6.02 0.38 -22.26
C LYS A 156 -4.87 0.79 -21.34
N GLU A 157 -4.83 2.08 -21.01
CA GLU A 157 -3.97 2.77 -20.03
C GLU A 157 -3.80 2.04 -18.66
N GLN A 158 -4.53 0.96 -18.44
CA GLN A 158 -4.54 0.11 -17.26
C GLN A 158 -3.32 -0.83 -17.20
N ASP A 159 -2.67 -1.10 -18.35
CA ASP A 159 -1.47 -1.96 -18.44
C ASP A 159 -0.15 -1.16 -18.51
N ILE A 160 -0.23 0.17 -18.50
CA ILE A 160 0.93 1.06 -18.40
C ILE A 160 0.62 1.99 -17.24
N MET A 161 1.19 1.72 -16.06
CA MET A 161 1.15 2.63 -14.91
C MET A 161 1.33 4.07 -15.41
N PRO A 162 0.50 5.04 -14.97
CA PRO A 162 0.67 6.41 -15.42
C PRO A 162 2.10 6.81 -15.14
N VAL A 163 2.86 7.02 -16.22
CA VAL A 163 4.16 7.67 -16.16
C VAL A 163 3.83 9.06 -15.64
N TYR A 164 4.03 9.23 -14.34
CA TYR A 164 3.87 10.48 -13.61
C TYR A 164 4.44 11.61 -14.45
N THR A 165 3.57 12.38 -15.10
CA THR A 165 3.99 13.60 -15.75
C THR A 165 4.21 14.59 -14.62
N MET A 166 5.49 14.75 -14.31
CA MET A 166 6.15 15.76 -13.49
C MET A 166 5.23 16.80 -12.84
N VAL A 167 5.09 16.74 -11.51
CA VAL A 167 5.38 17.95 -10.73
C VAL A 167 6.88 17.91 -10.40
N SER A 168 7.69 18.21 -11.42
CA SER A 168 9.03 18.73 -11.20
C SER A 168 9.24 19.90 -12.13
N SER A 169 8.52 20.99 -11.86
CA SER A 169 9.10 22.32 -12.06
C SER A 169 9.76 22.85 -10.79
N LEU A 170 9.87 22.01 -9.75
CA LEU A 170 10.73 22.26 -8.59
C LEU A 170 12.01 21.49 -8.80
N GLU A 171 12.91 22.04 -9.62
CA GLU A 171 14.29 21.56 -9.66
C GLU A 171 14.88 21.75 -8.25
N ARG A 172 14.99 20.63 -7.52
CA ARG A 172 15.42 20.66 -6.13
C ARG A 172 16.94 20.86 -6.08
N PRO A 173 17.44 21.74 -5.20
CA PRO A 173 18.87 21.96 -5.07
C PRO A 173 19.55 20.73 -4.47
N ALA A 174 20.77 20.39 -4.90
CA ALA A 174 21.52 19.25 -4.34
C ALA A 174 22.15 19.57 -2.97
N GLY A 175 22.43 20.84 -2.67
CA GLY A 175 23.24 21.23 -1.50
C GLY A 175 22.44 21.74 -0.30
N GLU A 176 21.64 22.79 -0.49
CA GLU A 176 20.99 23.55 0.58
C GLU A 176 19.53 23.81 0.27
N ASP A 177 18.70 23.95 1.29
CA ASP A 177 17.32 24.39 1.15
C ASP A 177 17.31 25.84 0.66
N VAL A 178 16.30 26.20 -0.13
CA VAL A 178 16.17 27.53 -0.71
C VAL A 178 14.79 28.11 -0.41
N ILE A 179 14.77 29.28 0.24
CA ILE A 179 13.57 30.09 0.40
C ILE A 179 13.59 31.18 -0.67
N PHE A 180 12.56 31.21 -1.51
CA PHE A 180 12.29 32.31 -2.42
C PHE A 180 11.28 33.23 -1.75
N MET A 181 11.66 34.49 -1.59
CA MET A 181 10.85 35.53 -0.99
C MET A 181 9.96 36.19 -2.06
N LYS A 182 8.84 36.79 -1.63
CA LYS A 182 7.89 37.44 -2.56
C LYS A 182 8.43 38.72 -3.19
N ASP A 183 9.43 39.35 -2.58
CA ASP A 183 10.15 40.52 -3.10
C ASP A 183 11.28 40.16 -4.09
N GLY A 184 11.50 38.86 -4.32
CA GLY A 184 12.53 38.35 -5.23
C GLY A 184 13.81 37.90 -4.54
N ASP A 185 13.95 38.13 -3.23
CA ASP A 185 15.12 37.67 -2.48
C ASP A 185 15.19 36.14 -2.41
N LYS A 186 16.44 35.65 -2.34
CA LYS A 186 16.75 34.22 -2.23
C LYS A 186 17.60 33.98 -0.99
N LEU A 187 17.12 33.12 -0.11
CA LEU A 187 17.87 32.66 1.07
C LEU A 187 18.29 31.21 0.86
N THR A 188 19.56 30.90 1.10
CA THR A 188 20.13 29.54 1.05
C THR A 188 20.55 29.11 2.44
N GLY A 189 20.39 27.83 2.75
CA GLY A 189 20.70 27.28 4.07
C GLY A 189 19.91 26.04 4.41
N LYS A 190 19.38 25.96 5.62
CA LYS A 190 18.64 24.80 6.13
C LYS A 190 17.38 25.22 6.87
N VAL A 191 16.23 24.65 6.50
CA VAL A 191 15.02 24.75 7.31
C VAL A 191 15.22 23.90 8.58
N THR A 192 15.06 24.51 9.74
CA THR A 192 15.29 23.85 11.05
C THR A 192 14.01 23.41 11.74
N SER A 193 12.85 23.89 11.30
CA SER A 193 11.56 23.42 11.80
C SER A 193 11.41 21.91 11.56
N SER A 194 11.11 21.15 12.61
CA SER A 194 10.99 19.68 12.55
C SER A 194 9.72 19.21 11.86
N SER A 195 8.65 20.00 11.92
CA SER A 195 7.35 19.66 11.36
C SER A 195 6.60 20.86 10.79
N ILE A 196 5.82 20.64 9.75
CA ILE A 196 4.95 21.65 9.13
C ILE A 196 3.52 21.12 9.10
N GLY A 197 2.58 21.87 9.67
CA GLY A 197 1.16 21.51 9.71
C GLY A 197 0.34 22.23 8.65
N ILE A 198 -0.52 21.50 7.94
CA ILE A 198 -1.50 22.04 7.00
C ILE A 198 -2.92 21.66 7.44
N GLN A 199 -3.83 22.62 7.42
CA GLN A 199 -5.26 22.42 7.59
C GLN A 199 -5.92 22.32 6.21
N THR A 200 -6.27 21.11 5.78
CA THR A 200 -7.00 20.89 4.53
C THR A 200 -8.52 20.94 4.77
N PRO A 201 -9.36 20.96 3.72
CA PRO A 201 -10.82 20.85 3.85
C PRO A 201 -11.34 19.52 4.42
N TYR A 202 -10.47 18.52 4.59
CA TYR A 202 -10.83 17.16 5.00
C TYR A 202 -10.05 16.64 6.20
N ALA A 203 -8.84 17.15 6.49
CA ALA A 203 -8.05 16.75 7.63
C ALA A 203 -7.03 17.81 8.06
N GLN A 204 -6.58 17.75 9.30
CA GLN A 204 -5.37 18.43 9.73
C GLN A 204 -4.19 17.45 9.62
N ILE A 205 -3.16 17.82 8.87
CA ILE A 205 -2.03 16.94 8.56
C ILE A 205 -0.73 17.60 9.01
N PHE A 206 0.10 16.85 9.74
CA PHE A 206 1.44 17.28 10.14
C PHE A 206 2.49 16.46 9.40
N PHE A 207 3.37 17.14 8.68
CA PHE A 207 4.48 16.53 7.95
C PHE A 207 5.78 16.74 8.68
N ASP A 208 6.62 15.71 8.73
CA ASP A 208 8.05 15.91 8.98
C ASP A 208 8.63 16.72 7.82
N ALA A 209 9.39 17.78 8.12
CA ALA A 209 10.03 18.61 7.09
C ALA A 209 10.95 17.80 6.15
N ARG A 210 11.37 16.60 6.58
CA ARG A 210 12.13 15.64 5.78
C ARG A 210 11.36 14.94 4.69
N LEU A 211 10.04 14.96 4.72
CA LEU A 211 9.19 14.33 3.70
C LEU A 211 8.65 15.34 2.68
N ILE A 212 8.95 16.62 2.87
CA ILE A 212 8.51 17.71 2.00
C ILE A 212 9.58 17.96 0.93
N ALA A 213 9.15 18.00 -0.33
CA ALA A 213 9.95 18.37 -1.49
C ALA A 213 9.90 19.89 -1.73
N GLY A 214 8.73 20.49 -1.54
CA GLY A 214 8.56 21.93 -1.65
C GLY A 214 7.23 22.43 -1.13
N ILE A 215 7.18 23.73 -0.88
CA ILE A 215 5.97 24.43 -0.43
C ILE A 215 5.77 25.64 -1.31
N ILE A 216 4.56 25.83 -1.79
CA ILE A 216 4.14 27.06 -2.47
C ILE A 216 3.20 27.80 -1.54
N PHE A 217 3.59 29.02 -1.17
CA PHE A 217 2.78 29.87 -0.32
C PHE A 217 1.90 30.75 -1.19
N GLY A 218 0.58 30.61 -1.03
CA GLY A 218 -0.40 31.45 -1.70
C GLY A 218 -0.26 32.94 -1.32
N GLY A 219 -0.67 33.82 -2.21
CA GLY A 219 -0.75 35.26 -1.93
C GLY A 219 -2.17 35.68 -1.54
N GLY A 220 -2.51 35.80 -0.25
CA GLY A 220 -3.84 36.28 0.16
C GLY A 220 -4.84 35.14 0.37
N ALA A 221 -5.98 35.15 -0.34
CA ALA A 221 -7.08 34.18 -0.17
C ALA A 221 -6.84 32.80 -0.82
N TYR A 222 -5.63 32.53 -1.32
CA TYR A 222 -5.29 31.26 -1.98
C TYR A 222 -4.69 30.27 -0.98
N MET A 223 -5.09 29.00 -1.09
CA MET A 223 -4.57 27.90 -0.29
C MET A 223 -3.06 27.68 -0.56
N GLU A 224 -2.30 27.47 0.50
CA GLU A 224 -0.92 26.96 0.43
C GLU A 224 -0.91 25.52 -0.08
N ARG A 225 0.22 25.11 -0.66
CA ARG A 225 0.41 23.79 -1.26
C ARG A 225 1.67 23.14 -0.75
N ILE A 226 1.54 21.89 -0.31
CA ILE A 226 2.67 21.05 0.09
C ILE A 226 2.84 19.93 -0.95
N TYR A 227 4.08 19.79 -1.43
CA TYR A 227 4.52 18.69 -2.27
C TYR A 227 5.46 17.82 -1.47
N THR A 228 5.21 16.53 -1.42
CA THR A 228 6.05 15.57 -0.72
C THR A 228 7.03 14.88 -1.66
N VAL A 229 8.07 14.26 -1.10
CA VAL A 229 9.08 13.51 -1.87
C VAL A 229 8.50 12.32 -2.63
N ASN A 230 7.36 11.78 -2.17
CA ASN A 230 6.62 10.69 -2.83
C ASN A 230 5.54 11.19 -3.82
N LYS A 231 5.65 12.45 -4.29
CA LYS A 231 4.75 13.04 -5.30
C LYS A 231 3.29 13.19 -4.85
N SER A 232 3.01 13.19 -3.54
CA SER A 232 1.70 13.58 -3.02
C SER A 232 1.55 15.10 -2.99
N TYR A 233 0.32 15.56 -3.09
CA TYR A 233 -0.07 16.95 -3.22
C TYR A 233 -1.25 17.26 -2.29
N PHE A 234 -1.05 18.24 -1.41
CA PHE A 234 -2.04 18.69 -0.44
C PHE A 234 -2.25 20.20 -0.55
N SER A 235 -3.50 20.65 -0.50
CA SER A 235 -3.85 22.06 -0.43
C SER A 235 -4.63 22.39 0.84
N GLY A 236 -4.32 23.54 1.42
CA GLY A 236 -4.92 23.98 2.67
C GLY A 236 -4.21 25.19 3.26
N PHE A 237 -4.38 25.40 4.57
CA PHE A 237 -3.78 26.51 5.28
C PHE A 237 -2.63 26.05 6.17
N ILE A 238 -1.43 26.59 5.97
CA ILE A 238 -0.29 26.26 6.84
C ILE A 238 -0.43 27.02 8.16
N ASN A 239 -0.46 26.28 9.27
CA ASN A 239 -0.72 26.85 10.60
C ASN A 239 0.51 27.55 11.21
N ASN A 240 1.71 27.21 10.76
CA ASN A 240 2.95 27.81 11.24
C ASN A 240 3.06 29.29 10.81
N PRO A 241 3.18 30.27 11.73
CA PRO A 241 3.31 31.69 11.37
C PRO A 241 4.69 32.02 10.80
N THR A 242 5.70 31.21 11.13
CA THR A 242 7.09 31.39 10.71
C THR A 242 7.69 30.06 10.29
N VAL A 243 8.73 30.14 9.47
CA VAL A 243 9.64 29.04 9.13
C VAL A 243 11.01 29.37 9.69
N ASP A 244 11.51 28.50 10.57
CA ASP A 244 12.83 28.67 11.16
C ASP A 244 13.88 28.21 10.15
N PHE A 245 14.86 29.07 9.88
CA PHE A 245 15.85 28.89 8.84
C PHE A 245 17.24 29.27 9.32
N ARG A 246 18.21 28.38 9.12
CA ARG A 246 19.62 28.65 9.35
C ARG A 246 20.29 28.95 8.02
N LEU A 247 20.75 30.18 7.82
CA LEU A 247 21.47 30.60 6.61
C LEU A 247 22.78 29.81 6.45
N SER A 248 23.31 29.73 5.22
CA SER A 248 24.63 29.12 4.94
C SER A 248 25.76 29.79 5.73
N SER A 249 25.59 31.06 6.11
CA SER A 249 26.50 31.82 6.97
C SER A 249 26.49 31.37 8.45
N GLY A 250 25.55 30.52 8.84
CA GLY A 250 25.36 30.03 10.21
C GLY A 250 24.35 30.81 11.05
N ALA A 251 23.88 31.97 10.58
CA ALA A 251 22.89 32.77 11.30
C ALA A 251 21.49 32.11 11.26
N GLU A 252 20.78 32.12 12.39
CA GLU A 252 19.42 31.62 12.51
C GLU A 252 18.41 32.76 12.42
N ILE A 253 17.39 32.59 11.59
CA ILE A 253 16.33 33.56 11.35
C ILE A 253 14.96 32.86 11.34
N ALA A 254 13.93 33.54 11.82
CA ALA A 254 12.54 33.11 11.67
C ALA A 254 11.90 33.90 10.54
N VAL A 255 11.62 33.25 9.41
CA VAL A 255 11.06 33.89 8.22
C VAL A 255 9.54 33.81 8.29
N ARG A 256 8.85 34.95 8.32
CA ARG A 256 7.38 34.96 8.39
C ARG A 256 6.77 34.41 7.10
N LYS A 257 5.78 33.51 7.22
CA LYS A 257 5.24 32.76 6.08
C LYS A 257 4.66 33.67 4.99
N GLU A 258 4.09 34.82 5.37
CA GLU A 258 3.48 35.75 4.42
C GLU A 258 4.49 36.41 3.47
N LYS A 259 5.78 36.41 3.84
CA LYS A 259 6.90 36.95 3.04
C LYS A 259 7.50 35.91 2.10
N ILE A 260 7.21 34.63 2.31
CA ILE A 260 7.74 33.52 1.52
C ILE A 260 6.86 33.34 0.28
N ALA A 261 7.47 33.20 -0.89
CA ALA A 261 6.79 32.81 -2.13
C ALA A 261 6.77 31.28 -2.27
N ARG A 262 7.93 30.64 -2.10
CA ARG A 262 8.07 29.19 -2.11
C ARG A 262 9.32 28.73 -1.37
N ILE A 263 9.30 27.49 -0.91
CA ILE A 263 10.46 26.80 -0.32
C ILE A 263 10.76 25.58 -1.17
N LEU A 264 12.03 25.42 -1.54
CA LEU A 264 12.57 24.21 -2.15
C LEU A 264 13.47 23.52 -1.13
N PHE A 265 13.13 22.28 -0.78
CA PHE A 265 13.99 21.46 0.07
C PHE A 265 15.03 20.76 -0.78
N ARG A 266 16.28 20.72 -0.30
CA ARG A 266 17.36 20.04 -1.00
C ARG A 266 17.08 18.56 -1.20
N VAL A 267 17.64 17.97 -2.26
CA VAL A 267 17.74 16.52 -2.41
C VAL A 267 18.64 15.98 -1.30
N ARG A 268 18.22 14.91 -0.63
CA ARG A 268 19.03 14.25 0.40
C ARG A 268 19.38 12.85 -0.09
N ASP A 269 20.64 12.43 0.11
CA ASP A 269 21.17 11.14 -0.40
C ASP A 269 20.37 9.90 0.09
N LYS A 270 19.62 10.04 1.19
CA LYS A 270 18.77 8.98 1.78
C LYS A 270 17.33 8.94 1.24
N GLU A 271 16.99 9.74 0.22
CA GLU A 271 15.64 9.78 -0.38
C GLU A 271 15.41 8.69 -1.45
N LEU A 272 16.37 7.79 -1.66
CA LEU A 272 16.37 6.74 -2.70
C LEU A 272 16.00 5.35 -2.14
N LEU A 273 14.88 5.25 -1.43
CA LEU A 273 14.21 3.97 -1.22
C LEU A 273 12.87 4.10 -1.95
N GLY A 274 12.73 3.38 -3.07
CA GLY A 274 11.61 3.49 -3.99
C GLY A 274 10.25 3.45 -3.27
N ILE A 275 9.32 4.28 -3.73
CA ILE A 275 7.95 4.36 -3.18
C ILE A 275 7.29 3.00 -3.45
N PRO A 276 7.04 2.19 -2.40
CA PRO A 276 6.29 0.98 -2.60
C PRO A 276 4.84 1.37 -2.88
N GLY A 277 4.23 0.73 -3.88
CA GLY A 277 2.94 1.19 -4.39
C GLY A 277 1.83 1.11 -3.34
N SER A 278 1.28 2.29 -3.07
CA SER A 278 0.13 2.57 -2.20
C SER A 278 -1.12 2.82 -3.05
N ASP A 279 -2.28 2.87 -2.40
CA ASP A 279 -3.53 3.30 -3.03
C ASP A 279 -3.46 4.80 -3.30
N ILE A 280 -4.12 5.24 -4.37
CA ILE A 280 -4.14 6.65 -4.75
C ILE A 280 -5.53 7.23 -4.48
N PHE A 281 -5.55 8.27 -3.65
CA PHE A 281 -6.76 8.99 -3.28
C PHE A 281 -6.83 10.29 -4.06
N TYR A 282 -7.93 10.46 -4.79
CA TYR A 282 -8.27 11.70 -5.47
C TYR A 282 -9.35 12.40 -4.65
N MET A 283 -9.07 13.62 -4.23
CA MET A 283 -9.99 14.41 -3.42
C MET A 283 -10.86 15.31 -4.29
N VAL A 284 -12.04 15.67 -3.79
CA VAL A 284 -12.97 16.56 -4.50
C VAL A 284 -12.36 17.96 -4.72
N ASN A 285 -11.49 18.43 -3.82
CA ASN A 285 -10.79 19.72 -3.97
C ASN A 285 -9.60 19.66 -4.96
N GLY A 286 -9.33 18.51 -5.57
CA GLY A 286 -8.23 18.31 -6.51
C GLY A 286 -6.90 17.89 -5.87
N ASP A 287 -6.87 17.66 -4.56
CA ASP A 287 -5.71 17.05 -3.91
C ASP A 287 -5.55 15.59 -4.33
N VAL A 288 -4.30 15.12 -4.39
CA VAL A 288 -3.96 13.75 -4.75
C VAL A 288 -2.85 13.28 -3.84
N PHE A 289 -3.08 12.18 -3.13
CA PHE A 289 -2.07 11.62 -2.25
C PHE A 289 -2.08 10.09 -2.25
N ALA A 290 -0.93 9.55 -1.89
CA ALA A 290 -0.72 8.12 -1.74
C ALA A 290 -0.85 7.72 -0.27
N GLY A 291 -1.50 6.59 -0.03
CA GLY A 291 -1.70 6.00 1.29
C GLY A 291 -2.36 4.63 1.20
N ARG A 292 -2.72 4.04 2.33
CA ARG A 292 -3.37 2.73 2.36
C ARG A 292 -4.72 2.83 3.04
N LEU A 293 -5.77 2.33 2.38
CA LEU A 293 -7.05 2.13 3.03
C LEU A 293 -6.89 1.04 4.10
N THR A 294 -7.19 1.36 5.36
CA THR A 294 -7.09 0.42 6.48
C THR A 294 -8.38 -0.35 6.73
N ASP A 295 -9.49 0.10 6.13
CA ASP A 295 -10.74 -0.65 6.13
C ASP A 295 -10.54 -1.97 5.36
N GLU A 296 -10.89 -3.11 5.97
CA GLU A 296 -10.66 -4.43 5.37
C GLU A 296 -11.82 -4.86 4.47
N VAL A 297 -13.01 -4.40 4.83
CA VAL A 297 -14.25 -4.64 4.11
C VAL A 297 -15.03 -3.34 3.98
N LEU A 298 -15.72 -3.19 2.87
CA LEU A 298 -16.71 -2.14 2.67
C LEU A 298 -18.10 -2.77 2.70
N GLN A 299 -18.96 -2.23 3.57
CA GLN A 299 -20.37 -2.56 3.59
C GLN A 299 -21.14 -1.63 2.65
N VAL A 300 -21.72 -2.20 1.61
CA VAL A 300 -22.42 -1.46 0.56
C VAL A 300 -23.88 -1.87 0.53
N LYS A 301 -24.76 -0.90 0.78
CA LYS A 301 -26.19 -1.06 0.57
C LYS A 301 -26.51 -0.87 -0.91
N THR A 302 -26.89 -1.95 -1.58
CA THR A 302 -27.33 -1.90 -2.99
C THR A 302 -28.84 -1.81 -3.09
N ALA A 303 -29.39 -1.71 -4.31
CA ALA A 303 -30.83 -1.71 -4.54
C ALA A 303 -31.53 -3.03 -4.16
N TYR A 304 -30.77 -4.14 -4.04
CA TYR A 304 -31.32 -5.49 -3.87
C TYR A 304 -30.94 -6.12 -2.53
N ALA A 305 -29.74 -5.84 -2.01
CA ALA A 305 -29.24 -6.38 -0.75
C ALA A 305 -28.08 -5.54 -0.18
N ASP A 306 -27.75 -5.76 1.09
CA ASP A 306 -26.49 -5.31 1.67
C ASP A 306 -25.38 -6.29 1.29
N VAL A 307 -24.26 -5.76 0.80
CA VAL A 307 -23.12 -6.54 0.30
C VAL A 307 -21.88 -6.15 1.10
N THR A 308 -21.12 -7.13 1.57
CA THR A 308 -19.82 -6.92 2.19
C THR A 308 -18.74 -7.27 1.17
N ILE A 309 -17.84 -6.34 0.89
CA ILE A 309 -16.82 -6.48 -0.17
C ILE A 309 -15.45 -6.36 0.48
N GLY A 310 -14.59 -7.36 0.30
CA GLY A 310 -13.20 -7.28 0.74
C GLY A 310 -12.44 -6.23 -0.07
N VAL A 311 -11.78 -5.29 0.59
CA VAL A 311 -11.04 -4.19 -0.07
C VAL A 311 -9.94 -4.71 -1.00
N ASN A 312 -9.36 -5.86 -0.69
CA ASN A 312 -8.39 -6.56 -1.53
C ASN A 312 -8.93 -7.03 -2.90
N THR A 313 -10.25 -7.14 -3.07
CA THR A 313 -10.89 -7.51 -4.35
C THR A 313 -11.19 -6.29 -5.22
N ILE A 314 -11.11 -5.09 -4.64
CA ILE A 314 -11.47 -3.83 -5.28
C ILE A 314 -10.29 -3.32 -6.10
N ARG A 315 -10.60 -2.92 -7.34
CA ARG A 315 -9.68 -2.21 -8.24
C ARG A 315 -9.89 -0.71 -8.16
N ASP A 316 -11.15 -0.26 -8.18
CA ASP A 316 -11.47 1.18 -8.09
C ASP A 316 -12.73 1.41 -7.27
N ILE A 317 -12.78 2.55 -6.59
CA ILE A 317 -13.97 3.12 -5.95
C ILE A 317 -14.20 4.50 -6.55
N SER A 318 -15.34 4.70 -7.19
CA SER A 318 -15.75 5.99 -7.75
C SER A 318 -16.97 6.52 -7.01
N PHE A 319 -16.90 7.77 -6.54
CA PHE A 319 -18.00 8.44 -5.85
C PHE A 319 -18.80 9.28 -6.84
N ILE A 320 -19.98 8.81 -7.24
CA ILE A 320 -20.76 9.32 -8.38
C ILE A 320 -22.00 10.05 -7.88
N ALA A 321 -21.87 11.32 -7.44
CA ALA A 321 -22.94 12.33 -7.38
C ALA A 321 -22.46 13.59 -6.65
N GLU A 322 -23.06 14.75 -6.95
CA GLU A 322 -22.82 16.03 -6.25
C GLU A 322 -23.27 16.07 -4.77
N GLN A 323 -23.69 14.93 -4.20
CA GLN A 323 -23.99 14.74 -2.77
C GLN A 323 -23.47 13.40 -2.20
N GLN A 324 -22.59 12.68 -2.93
CA GLN A 324 -21.78 11.53 -2.49
C GLN A 324 -22.40 10.51 -1.54
N VAL A 325 -23.57 9.99 -1.90
CA VAL A 325 -24.12 8.78 -1.27
C VAL A 325 -23.91 7.56 -2.18
N PHE A 326 -23.80 7.76 -3.50
CA PHE A 326 -23.72 6.67 -4.46
C PHE A 326 -22.28 6.40 -4.90
N ILE A 327 -21.87 5.15 -4.76
CA ILE A 327 -20.55 4.66 -5.15
C ILE A 327 -20.67 3.59 -6.23
N LYS A 328 -19.65 3.54 -7.06
CA LYS A 328 -19.38 2.44 -7.99
C LYS A 328 -18.05 1.81 -7.61
N ILE A 329 -18.10 0.53 -7.27
CA ILE A 329 -16.94 -0.31 -7.00
C ILE A 329 -16.71 -1.18 -8.22
N THR A 330 -15.49 -1.16 -8.75
CA THR A 330 -15.04 -2.09 -9.78
C THR A 330 -14.05 -3.06 -9.16
N LEU A 331 -14.32 -4.36 -9.29
CA LEU A 331 -13.47 -5.44 -8.79
C LEU A 331 -12.42 -5.84 -9.82
N TYR A 332 -11.34 -6.50 -9.37
CA TYR A 332 -10.28 -6.98 -10.26
C TYR A 332 -10.75 -8.01 -11.30
N ASN A 333 -11.78 -8.79 -10.98
CA ASN A 333 -12.38 -9.74 -11.91
C ASN A 333 -13.27 -9.06 -12.99
N GLY A 334 -13.43 -7.73 -12.93
CA GLY A 334 -14.24 -6.93 -13.84
C GLY A 334 -15.67 -6.69 -13.38
N ASP A 335 -16.11 -7.28 -12.26
CA ASP A 335 -17.46 -7.06 -11.74
C ASP A 335 -17.64 -5.62 -11.24
N GLU A 336 -18.86 -5.10 -11.38
CA GLU A 336 -19.22 -3.75 -10.93
C GLU A 336 -20.35 -3.81 -9.91
N ILE A 337 -20.14 -3.17 -8.75
CA ILE A 337 -21.12 -3.06 -7.68
C ILE A 337 -21.46 -1.60 -7.49
N ASN A 338 -22.75 -1.28 -7.53
CA ASN A 338 -23.26 0.06 -7.37
C ASN A 338 -24.16 0.13 -6.13
N GLY A 339 -23.95 1.14 -5.28
CA GLY A 339 -24.70 1.26 -4.03
C GLY A 339 -24.23 2.41 -3.15
N VAL A 340 -24.44 2.29 -1.85
CA VAL A 340 -24.16 3.31 -0.84
C VAL A 340 -23.31 2.70 0.27
N LEU A 341 -22.21 3.35 0.66
CA LEU A 341 -21.45 2.90 1.84
C LEU A 341 -22.31 3.05 3.10
N ARG A 342 -22.27 2.03 3.95
CA ARG A 342 -22.89 2.10 5.28
C ARG A 342 -22.04 2.90 6.26
N ASP A 343 -20.72 2.78 6.16
CA ASP A 343 -19.82 3.66 6.89
C ASP A 343 -19.66 4.97 6.10
N GLU A 344 -19.75 6.08 6.83
CA GLU A 344 -19.60 7.41 6.26
C GLU A 344 -18.14 7.86 6.18
N ASP A 345 -17.26 7.19 6.92
CA ASP A 345 -15.86 7.53 7.02
C ASP A 345 -14.96 6.43 6.43
N MET A 346 -13.80 6.84 5.93
CA MET A 346 -12.75 5.95 5.43
C MET A 346 -11.44 6.23 6.17
N HIS A 347 -10.74 5.17 6.57
CA HIS A 347 -9.54 5.25 7.39
C HIS A 347 -8.29 5.02 6.54
N ILE A 348 -7.36 5.98 6.55
CA ILE A 348 -6.23 6.02 5.62
C ILE A 348 -4.93 6.20 6.38
N ASN A 349 -3.98 5.27 6.18
CA ASN A 349 -2.58 5.47 6.55
C ASN A 349 -1.86 6.22 5.43
N LEU A 350 -1.54 7.50 5.63
CA LEU A 350 -0.80 8.29 4.65
C LEU A 350 0.66 7.82 4.56
N ASP A 351 1.21 7.80 3.35
CA ASP A 351 2.64 7.55 3.13
C ASP A 351 3.52 8.66 3.74
N ALA A 352 2.95 9.86 3.84
CA ALA A 352 3.61 11.05 4.33
C ALA A 352 2.70 11.75 5.35
N GLY A 353 2.58 11.18 6.55
CA GLY A 353 1.82 11.78 7.64
C GLY A 353 1.28 10.74 8.61
N PRO A 354 0.59 11.18 9.68
CA PRO A 354 -0.15 10.29 10.54
C PRO A 354 -1.37 9.67 9.81
N PRO A 355 -1.96 8.59 10.35
CA PRO A 355 -3.25 8.10 9.89
C PRO A 355 -4.33 9.18 9.99
N ILE A 356 -5.24 9.20 9.02
CA ILE A 356 -6.36 10.14 8.98
C ILE A 356 -7.67 9.42 8.69
N THR A 357 -8.75 9.96 9.23
CA THR A 357 -10.12 9.56 8.89
C THR A 357 -10.71 10.63 7.99
N ILE A 358 -11.26 10.21 6.84
CA ILE A 358 -11.85 11.10 5.85
C ILE A 358 -13.30 10.70 5.61
N TYR A 359 -14.20 11.66 5.79
CA TYR A 359 -15.59 11.52 5.36
C TYR A 359 -15.66 11.23 3.86
N GLN A 360 -16.38 10.19 3.47
CA GLN A 360 -16.51 9.72 2.08
C GLN A 360 -16.88 10.86 1.12
N GLY A 361 -17.67 11.84 1.61
CA GLY A 361 -18.08 13.07 0.91
C GLY A 361 -16.95 14.01 0.46
N LYS A 362 -15.71 13.71 0.82
CA LYS A 362 -14.51 14.46 0.41
C LYS A 362 -13.69 13.74 -0.64
N ILE A 363 -13.97 12.46 -0.90
CA ILE A 363 -13.20 11.58 -1.76
C ILE A 363 -13.89 11.49 -3.12
N LYS A 364 -13.17 11.79 -4.20
CA LYS A 364 -13.68 11.68 -5.57
C LYS A 364 -13.54 10.26 -6.10
N GLU A 365 -12.35 9.69 -5.94
CA GLU A 365 -11.98 8.40 -6.51
C GLU A 365 -10.86 7.79 -5.66
N VAL A 366 -10.92 6.48 -5.46
CA VAL A 366 -9.82 5.69 -4.89
C VAL A 366 -9.42 4.67 -5.93
N ARG A 367 -8.15 4.68 -6.33
CA ARG A 367 -7.57 3.64 -7.19
C ARG A 367 -6.71 2.72 -6.34
N MET A 368 -7.14 1.46 -6.30
CA MET A 368 -6.44 0.42 -5.58
C MET A 368 -5.29 -0.08 -6.45
N ARG A 369 -4.17 -0.42 -5.81
CA ARG A 369 -3.04 -1.03 -6.53
C ARG A 369 -3.29 -2.52 -6.81
N ILE A 370 -3.00 -2.97 -8.05
CA ILE A 370 -2.98 -4.40 -8.43
C ILE A 370 -2.02 -5.14 -7.50
N GLY A 371 -2.55 -6.13 -6.78
CA GLY A 371 -1.82 -6.82 -5.73
C GLY A 371 -1.82 -5.99 -4.45
N TYR A 372 -2.82 -6.25 -3.61
CA TYR A 372 -2.75 -5.97 -2.18
C TYR A 372 -1.66 -6.87 -1.56
N GLU A 373 -0.40 -6.62 -1.90
CA GLU A 373 0.75 -7.09 -1.12
C GLU A 373 1.09 -5.99 -0.13
N SER A 374 1.09 -6.33 1.15
CA SER A 374 1.40 -5.44 2.26
C SER A 374 2.86 -4.96 2.19
N VAL A 375 3.14 -3.87 1.46
CA VAL A 375 4.48 -3.27 1.45
C VAL A 375 4.59 -2.29 2.63
N VAL A 376 5.19 -2.71 3.75
CA VAL A 376 6.60 -2.46 4.13
C VAL A 376 6.95 -0.97 4.18
N ILE A 377 6.95 -0.42 5.40
CA ILE A 377 7.75 0.74 5.79
C ILE A 377 8.92 0.20 6.64
N VAL A 378 10.17 0.49 6.26
CA VAL A 378 11.42 0.17 6.98
C VAL A 378 12.17 1.51 7.20
N PRO A 379 13.04 1.70 8.21
CA PRO A 379 13.21 1.04 9.50
C PRO A 379 13.00 2.02 10.68
N VAL A 380 12.36 1.58 11.76
CA VAL A 380 12.77 2.07 13.08
C VAL A 380 14.07 1.36 13.41
N THR A 381 15.06 2.17 13.80
CA THR A 381 16.41 1.79 14.21
C THR A 381 16.48 0.41 14.85
N THR A 382 17.29 -0.47 14.28
CA THR A 382 17.76 -1.71 14.89
C THR A 382 18.20 -1.41 16.32
N PRO A 383 17.55 -1.97 17.36
CA PRO A 383 18.21 -2.10 18.64
C PRO A 383 19.32 -3.13 18.43
N THR A 384 20.54 -2.70 18.71
CA THR A 384 21.71 -3.57 18.91
C THR A 384 21.29 -4.77 19.76
N PRO A 385 21.68 -6.02 19.41
CA PRO A 385 21.40 -7.17 20.26
C PRO A 385 22.08 -6.96 21.62
N VAL A 386 21.27 -6.73 22.66
CA VAL A 386 21.74 -6.61 24.03
C VAL A 386 21.77 -8.01 24.63
N SER A 387 22.99 -8.53 24.80
CA SER A 387 23.39 -9.64 25.68
C SER A 387 22.61 -10.96 25.55
N ALA A 388 23.07 -11.81 24.63
CA ALA A 388 22.80 -13.24 24.67
C ALA A 388 23.54 -13.86 25.88
N THR A 389 22.80 -14.48 26.80
CA THR A 389 23.32 -15.68 27.47
C THR A 389 23.21 -16.82 26.45
N ASP A 390 24.16 -17.76 26.39
CA ASP A 390 24.45 -18.57 25.18
C ASP A 390 23.23 -19.23 24.48
N ASP A 391 22.11 -19.50 25.16
CA ASP A 391 20.93 -20.20 24.62
C ASP A 391 19.62 -19.39 24.60
N MET A 392 19.59 -18.15 25.09
CA MET A 392 18.37 -17.31 25.10
C MET A 392 18.59 -15.95 24.43
N VAL A 393 17.51 -15.35 23.95
CA VAL A 393 17.48 -14.00 23.36
C VAL A 393 16.68 -13.08 24.27
N LEU A 394 17.26 -11.92 24.60
CA LEU A 394 16.52 -10.83 25.25
C LEU A 394 15.65 -10.11 24.21
N ILE A 395 14.34 -10.19 24.38
CA ILE A 395 13.37 -9.38 23.64
C ILE A 395 13.13 -8.11 24.44
N ALA A 396 13.39 -6.96 23.83
CA ALA A 396 13.20 -5.66 24.47
C ALA A 396 11.73 -5.42 24.83
N ASP A 397 11.51 -4.63 25.89
CA ASP A 397 10.17 -4.16 26.22
C ASP A 397 9.60 -3.30 25.09
N GLY A 398 8.28 -3.13 25.08
CA GLY A 398 7.62 -2.25 24.13
C GLY A 398 6.35 -2.84 23.55
N GLU A 399 5.68 -1.99 22.78
CA GLU A 399 4.42 -2.31 22.12
C GLU A 399 4.63 -3.12 20.85
N PHE A 400 3.68 -4.00 20.57
CA PHE A 400 3.51 -4.61 19.26
C PHE A 400 2.02 -4.82 18.96
N LEU A 401 1.71 -5.10 17.70
CA LEU A 401 0.36 -5.49 17.28
C LEU A 401 0.24 -7.00 17.35
N MET A 402 -0.64 -7.47 18.22
CA MET A 402 -0.96 -8.89 18.43
C MET A 402 -2.21 -9.26 17.65
N GLY A 403 -2.22 -10.47 17.09
CA GLY A 403 -3.31 -11.00 16.28
C GLY A 403 -3.18 -10.70 14.78
N SER A 404 -4.20 -11.10 14.05
CA SER A 404 -4.27 -10.99 12.60
C SER A 404 -5.71 -10.97 12.16
N ASN A 405 -6.00 -10.13 11.17
CA ASN A 405 -7.29 -10.14 10.48
C ASN A 405 -7.34 -11.12 9.30
N TYR A 406 -6.24 -11.82 9.07
CA TYR A 406 -6.14 -12.99 8.20
C TYR A 406 -6.04 -14.23 9.09
N GLY A 407 -6.87 -15.26 8.90
CA GLY A 407 -6.80 -16.49 9.68
C GLY A 407 -8.13 -16.88 10.31
N ASP A 408 -8.04 -17.58 11.43
CA ASP A 408 -9.21 -18.04 12.18
C ASP A 408 -9.77 -16.91 13.07
N HIS A 409 -11.04 -17.02 13.46
CA HIS A 409 -11.73 -15.97 14.20
C HIS A 409 -11.04 -15.60 15.53
N ASN A 410 -10.48 -16.62 16.19
CA ASN A 410 -9.78 -16.48 17.46
C ASN A 410 -8.50 -15.60 17.38
N GLU A 411 -8.02 -15.27 16.18
CA GLU A 411 -6.86 -14.39 15.93
C GLU A 411 -7.23 -12.90 15.86
N THR A 412 -8.53 -12.60 15.84
CA THR A 412 -9.07 -11.25 15.70
C THR A 412 -9.63 -10.72 17.03
N PRO A 413 -9.66 -9.39 17.23
CA PRO A 413 -9.07 -8.35 16.39
C PRO A 413 -7.57 -8.20 16.60
N ILE A 414 -6.90 -7.57 15.63
CA ILE A 414 -5.57 -6.99 15.87
C ILE A 414 -5.69 -5.93 16.97
N HIS A 415 -4.87 -6.05 18.02
CA HIS A 415 -4.87 -5.12 19.15
C HIS A 415 -3.44 -4.82 19.62
N LYS A 416 -3.26 -3.71 20.33
CA LYS A 416 -1.96 -3.33 20.89
C LYS A 416 -1.70 -4.06 22.20
N VAL A 417 -0.50 -4.60 22.33
CA VAL A 417 -0.01 -5.19 23.58
C VAL A 417 1.36 -4.60 23.89
N TYR A 418 1.55 -4.15 25.14
CA TYR A 418 2.85 -3.82 25.70
C TYR A 418 3.39 -5.00 26.50
N LEU A 419 4.61 -5.42 26.17
CA LEU A 419 5.34 -6.42 26.94
C LEU A 419 6.55 -5.78 27.61
N ALA A 420 6.81 -6.14 28.86
CA ALA A 420 8.10 -5.93 29.50
C ALA A 420 9.18 -6.72 28.76
N ALA A 421 10.46 -6.40 28.98
CA ALA A 421 11.54 -7.17 28.41
C ALA A 421 11.53 -8.59 29.01
N PHE A 422 11.88 -9.60 28.21
CA PHE A 422 11.95 -10.99 28.63
C PHE A 422 12.99 -11.75 27.81
N TYR A 423 13.54 -12.80 28.38
CA TYR A 423 14.35 -13.78 27.67
C TYR A 423 13.45 -14.89 27.11
N ILE A 424 13.75 -15.38 25.91
CA ILE A 424 13.11 -16.57 25.32
C ILE A 424 14.18 -17.45 24.65
N ASP A 425 13.98 -18.77 24.73
CA ASP A 425 14.91 -19.76 24.17
C ASP A 425 15.05 -19.60 22.64
N LYS A 426 16.29 -19.69 22.15
CA LYS A 426 16.61 -19.63 20.71
C LYS A 426 15.93 -20.76 19.91
N TYR A 427 15.79 -21.92 20.54
CA TYR A 427 15.34 -23.19 19.97
C TYR A 427 14.25 -23.81 20.85
N GLU A 428 13.48 -24.73 20.31
CA GLU A 428 12.66 -25.64 21.10
C GLU A 428 13.53 -26.51 22.02
N VAL A 429 12.94 -27.01 23.12
CA VAL A 429 13.63 -27.93 24.04
C VAL A 429 13.90 -29.24 23.31
N THR A 430 15.14 -29.71 23.35
CA THR A 430 15.57 -30.93 22.66
C THR A 430 15.29 -32.20 23.46
N ASN A 431 15.23 -33.34 22.77
CA ASN A 431 15.13 -34.66 23.42
C ASN A 431 16.27 -34.91 24.41
N LEU A 432 17.49 -34.45 24.09
CA LEU A 432 18.64 -34.59 25.00
C LEU A 432 18.43 -33.81 26.30
N GLN A 433 17.99 -32.55 26.20
CA GLN A 433 17.70 -31.71 27.35
C GLN A 433 16.56 -32.30 28.21
N PHE A 434 15.47 -32.74 27.58
CA PHE A 434 14.33 -33.30 28.30
C PHE A 434 14.67 -34.65 28.96
N SER A 435 15.50 -35.48 28.31
CA SER A 435 16.00 -36.72 28.91
C SER A 435 16.82 -36.49 30.19
N GLN A 436 17.61 -35.41 30.25
CA GLN A 436 18.35 -35.04 31.48
C GLN A 436 17.40 -34.75 32.64
N PHE A 437 16.36 -33.96 32.36
CA PHE A 437 15.29 -33.68 33.32
C PHE A 437 14.61 -34.97 33.81
N LEU A 438 14.18 -35.85 32.90
CA LEU A 438 13.54 -37.11 33.26
C LEU A 438 14.45 -38.04 34.05
N ASN A 439 15.76 -38.06 33.78
CA ASN A 439 16.71 -38.84 34.57
C ASN A 439 16.87 -38.33 36.00
N GLU A 440 16.68 -37.03 36.24
CA GLU A 440 16.75 -36.45 37.58
C GLU A 440 15.43 -36.56 38.35
N LYS A 441 14.30 -36.43 37.65
CA LYS A 441 12.97 -36.32 38.28
C LYS A 441 12.09 -37.54 38.12
N GLY A 442 12.42 -38.42 37.17
CA GLY A 442 11.51 -39.46 36.70
C GLY A 442 10.42 -38.89 35.80
N ASN A 443 9.77 -39.76 35.03
CA ASN A 443 8.56 -39.42 34.28
C ASN A 443 7.35 -39.49 35.22
N GLN A 444 7.01 -38.38 35.88
CA GLN A 444 5.91 -38.32 36.84
C GLN A 444 4.55 -38.21 36.13
N GLU A 445 3.48 -38.47 36.88
CA GLU A 445 2.11 -38.25 36.42
C GLU A 445 1.50 -37.02 37.09
N GLU A 446 0.86 -36.17 36.29
CA GLU A 446 0.12 -34.99 36.73
C GLU A 446 -1.09 -34.80 35.82
N GLY A 447 -2.24 -34.41 36.39
CA GLY A 447 -3.47 -34.24 35.60
C GLY A 447 -4.02 -35.53 34.98
N GLY A 448 -3.57 -36.70 35.44
CA GLY A 448 -3.98 -38.00 34.92
C GLY A 448 -3.16 -38.51 33.74
N VAL A 449 -2.08 -37.81 33.37
CA VAL A 449 -1.15 -38.23 32.30
C VAL A 449 0.30 -38.13 32.75
N ALA A 450 1.18 -38.89 32.10
CA ALA A 450 2.61 -38.76 32.30
C ALA A 450 3.14 -37.43 31.74
N TRP A 451 4.29 -36.97 32.24
CA TRP A 451 4.99 -35.81 31.68
C TRP A 451 5.41 -36.02 30.23
N LEU A 452 5.80 -37.25 29.89
CA LEU A 452 6.13 -37.70 28.54
C LEU A 452 5.38 -39.00 28.25
N ASP A 453 4.66 -39.10 27.14
CA ASP A 453 4.09 -40.37 26.73
C ASP A 453 5.17 -41.26 26.09
N THR A 454 5.79 -42.10 26.92
CA THR A 454 6.78 -43.09 26.46
C THR A 454 6.16 -44.36 25.89
N SER A 455 4.83 -44.48 25.94
CA SER A 455 4.11 -45.64 25.41
C SER A 455 3.79 -45.50 23.93
N ASP A 456 3.72 -44.26 23.43
CA ASP A 456 3.54 -43.97 22.01
C ASP A 456 4.79 -44.32 21.18
N GLU A 457 4.57 -44.86 19.97
CA GLU A 457 5.65 -45.28 19.07
C GLU A 457 6.46 -44.09 18.51
N ASP A 458 5.81 -42.92 18.39
CA ASP A 458 6.41 -41.69 17.90
C ASP A 458 7.32 -41.02 18.93
N CYS A 459 7.24 -41.43 20.20
CA CYS A 459 8.08 -40.88 21.27
C CYS A 459 9.57 -41.03 20.94
N LEU A 460 10.33 -39.94 20.92
CA LEU A 460 11.73 -39.93 20.51
C LEU A 460 12.72 -40.13 21.67
N ILE A 461 12.22 -40.41 22.87
CA ILE A 461 13.01 -40.74 24.05
C ILE A 461 12.67 -42.17 24.48
N GLU A 462 13.68 -43.01 24.60
CA GLU A 462 13.55 -44.39 25.08
C GLU A 462 14.07 -44.53 26.52
N TYR A 463 13.46 -45.44 27.28
CA TYR A 463 13.99 -45.86 28.58
C TYR A 463 14.81 -47.13 28.43
N ARG A 464 16.13 -47.02 28.52
CA ARG A 464 17.06 -48.13 28.32
C ARG A 464 18.15 -48.12 29.38
N ASN A 465 18.50 -49.29 29.91
CA ASN A 465 19.54 -49.46 30.93
C ASN A 465 19.34 -48.55 32.17
N GLY A 466 18.09 -48.34 32.58
CA GLY A 466 17.76 -47.55 33.77
C GLY A 466 17.79 -46.03 33.55
N LYS A 467 17.89 -45.55 32.31
CA LYS A 467 17.93 -44.12 31.97
C LYS A 467 17.04 -43.78 30.78
N TYR A 468 16.46 -42.59 30.82
CA TYR A 468 15.85 -41.93 29.66
C TYR A 468 16.96 -41.39 28.76
N GLN A 469 16.90 -41.70 27.46
CA GLN A 469 17.84 -41.22 26.47
C GLN A 469 17.14 -41.02 25.12
N PRO A 470 17.56 -40.07 24.28
CA PRO A 470 17.02 -39.94 22.94
C PRO A 470 17.26 -41.20 22.12
N LYS A 471 16.30 -41.57 21.25
CA LYS A 471 16.54 -42.53 20.18
C LYS A 471 17.71 -42.01 19.32
N SER A 472 18.59 -42.92 18.88
CA SER A 472 19.81 -42.57 18.14
C SER A 472 19.50 -41.69 16.93
N GLY A 473 20.12 -40.50 16.86
CA GLY A 473 19.94 -39.53 15.78
C GLY A 473 18.88 -38.44 16.06
N TYR A 474 18.15 -38.53 17.17
CA TYR A 474 17.12 -37.56 17.56
C TYR A 474 17.52 -36.67 18.74
N GLU A 475 18.80 -36.65 19.12
CA GLU A 475 19.30 -35.94 20.30
C GLU A 475 18.99 -34.43 20.25
N ASN A 476 19.14 -33.83 19.06
CA ASN A 476 18.92 -32.40 18.81
C ASN A 476 17.56 -32.11 18.15
N HIS A 477 16.67 -33.09 18.04
CA HIS A 477 15.29 -32.84 17.62
C HIS A 477 14.49 -32.27 18.79
N PRO A 478 13.43 -31.47 18.51
CA PRO A 478 12.54 -31.01 19.56
C PRO A 478 11.93 -32.22 20.28
N VAL A 479 11.75 -32.10 21.60
CA VAL A 479 10.96 -33.06 22.35
C VAL A 479 9.50 -32.98 21.90
N ILE A 480 8.93 -34.15 21.62
CA ILE A 480 7.53 -34.37 21.26
C ILE A 480 6.93 -35.41 22.20
N GLU A 481 5.63 -35.67 22.11
CA GLU A 481 4.89 -36.50 23.08
C GLU A 481 4.93 -35.99 24.52
N VAL A 482 5.13 -34.68 24.69
CA VAL A 482 5.22 -34.03 26.00
C VAL A 482 3.92 -33.33 26.36
N SER A 483 3.36 -33.64 27.53
CA SER A 483 2.16 -32.99 28.03
C SER A 483 2.46 -31.57 28.51
N TRP A 484 1.42 -30.73 28.64
CA TRP A 484 1.61 -29.37 29.17
C TRP A 484 2.23 -29.40 30.57
N PHE A 485 1.86 -30.39 31.39
CA PHE A 485 2.41 -30.59 32.73
C PHE A 485 3.90 -30.93 32.71
N GLY A 486 4.33 -31.84 31.82
CA GLY A 486 5.74 -32.20 31.66
C GLY A 486 6.59 -31.04 31.16
N ALA A 487 6.08 -30.30 30.17
CA ALA A 487 6.74 -29.12 29.64
C ALA A 487 6.86 -28.00 30.70
N ARG A 488 5.82 -27.77 31.52
CA ARG A 488 5.87 -26.82 32.64
C ARG A 488 6.89 -27.24 33.69
N ALA A 489 6.86 -28.51 34.10
CA ALA A 489 7.77 -29.05 35.11
C ALA A 489 9.24 -28.96 34.66
N TYR A 490 9.52 -29.20 33.38
CA TYR A 490 10.83 -28.96 32.79
C TYR A 490 11.24 -27.49 32.91
N ALA A 491 10.37 -26.55 32.52
CA ALA A 491 10.70 -25.13 32.55
C ALA A 491 11.05 -24.67 33.97
N GLU A 492 10.28 -25.12 34.98
CA GLU A 492 10.56 -24.84 36.39
C GLU A 492 11.88 -25.45 36.85
N TRP A 493 12.15 -26.73 36.50
CA TRP A 493 13.42 -27.39 36.81
C TRP A 493 14.63 -26.68 36.19
N ALA A 494 14.48 -26.17 34.97
CA ALA A 494 15.52 -25.42 34.27
C ALA A 494 15.70 -23.97 34.81
N GLY A 495 14.93 -23.55 35.82
CA GLY A 495 14.96 -22.19 36.35
C GLY A 495 14.39 -21.15 35.37
N LYS A 496 13.45 -21.56 34.53
CA LYS A 496 12.75 -20.79 33.50
C LYS A 496 11.23 -20.83 33.78
N ARG A 497 10.43 -20.41 32.79
CA ARG A 497 8.96 -20.49 32.75
C ARG A 497 8.50 -20.72 31.31
N PHE A 498 7.20 -20.90 31.08
CA PHE A 498 6.65 -20.76 29.73
C PHE A 498 6.62 -19.30 29.27
N PRO A 499 6.77 -19.03 27.97
CA PRO A 499 6.33 -17.76 27.40
C PRO A 499 4.80 -17.63 27.54
N THR A 500 4.33 -16.40 27.69
CA THR A 500 2.92 -16.13 27.39
C THR A 500 2.68 -16.20 25.89
N GLU A 501 1.43 -16.36 25.48
CA GLU A 501 1.07 -16.32 24.07
C GLU A 501 1.53 -15.01 23.41
N ALA A 502 1.37 -13.89 24.11
CA ALA A 502 1.78 -12.58 23.61
C ALA A 502 3.29 -12.48 23.46
N GLU A 503 4.04 -12.99 24.44
CA GLU A 503 5.50 -13.06 24.36
C GLU A 503 5.96 -13.92 23.19
N TRP A 504 5.33 -15.09 23.01
CA TRP A 504 5.61 -15.98 21.90
C TRP A 504 5.35 -15.31 20.56
N GLU A 505 4.21 -14.64 20.38
CA GLU A 505 3.90 -13.98 19.11
C GLU A 505 4.83 -12.80 18.81
N LYS A 506 5.14 -11.96 19.81
CA LYS A 506 6.11 -10.87 19.64
C LYS A 506 7.49 -11.41 19.24
N ALA A 507 7.89 -12.52 19.86
CA ALA A 507 9.15 -13.20 19.56
C ALA A 507 9.14 -13.78 18.14
N ALA A 508 8.06 -14.47 17.73
CA ALA A 508 7.90 -15.08 16.42
C ALA A 508 7.97 -14.04 15.29
N ARG A 509 7.34 -12.88 15.49
CA ARG A 509 7.35 -11.76 14.53
C ARG A 509 8.74 -11.21 14.24
N GLY A 510 9.74 -11.42 15.11
CA GLY A 510 11.13 -11.05 14.81
C GLY A 510 11.31 -9.57 14.48
N GLY A 511 10.54 -8.68 15.13
CA GLY A 511 10.56 -7.24 14.86
C GLY A 511 9.87 -6.81 13.56
N LEU A 512 9.31 -7.73 12.80
CA LEU A 512 8.52 -7.43 11.60
C LEU A 512 7.09 -7.05 12.00
N VAL A 513 6.60 -5.96 11.42
CA VAL A 513 5.24 -5.46 11.67
C VAL A 513 4.28 -6.01 10.63
N GLY A 514 3.21 -6.66 11.09
CA GLY A 514 2.10 -7.11 10.23
C GLY A 514 2.45 -8.21 9.23
N LYS A 515 3.55 -8.93 9.43
CA LYS A 515 3.96 -10.04 8.56
C LYS A 515 3.29 -11.35 8.95
N LYS A 516 2.95 -12.14 7.92
CA LYS A 516 2.26 -13.43 8.09
C LYS A 516 3.14 -14.48 8.76
N TYR A 517 4.40 -14.62 8.36
CA TYR A 517 5.36 -15.61 8.84
C TYR A 517 6.55 -14.94 9.55
N PRO A 518 7.35 -15.69 10.34
CA PRO A 518 8.53 -15.14 11.04
C PRO A 518 9.55 -14.44 10.12
N TRP A 519 9.51 -14.76 8.82
CA TRP A 519 10.43 -14.27 7.80
C TRP A 519 9.79 -13.39 6.72
N GLY A 520 8.49 -13.05 6.81
CA GLY A 520 7.80 -12.22 5.81
C GLY A 520 6.39 -12.70 5.48
N ASP A 521 5.86 -12.33 4.31
CA ASP A 521 4.47 -12.65 3.93
C ASP A 521 4.32 -13.89 3.05
N ASN A 522 5.39 -14.27 2.36
CA ASN A 522 5.38 -15.39 1.43
C ASN A 522 5.88 -16.65 2.14
N ILE A 523 5.17 -17.76 1.91
CA ILE A 523 5.62 -19.07 2.36
C ILE A 523 6.91 -19.44 1.64
N ASP A 524 7.84 -20.05 2.37
CA ASP A 524 9.16 -20.43 1.85
C ASP A 524 9.57 -21.75 2.50
N SER A 525 9.55 -22.83 1.71
CA SER A 525 9.90 -24.18 2.17
C SER A 525 11.37 -24.35 2.56
N SER A 526 12.22 -23.38 2.21
CA SER A 526 13.62 -23.35 2.69
C SER A 526 13.78 -22.76 4.09
N LYS A 527 12.69 -22.31 4.72
CA LYS A 527 12.70 -21.60 6.01
C LYS A 527 11.96 -22.30 7.15
N ALA A 528 11.29 -23.41 6.87
CA ALA A 528 10.56 -24.17 7.87
C ALA A 528 10.34 -25.62 7.46
N ASN A 529 10.05 -26.47 8.45
CA ASN A 529 9.56 -27.83 8.27
C ASN A 529 8.04 -27.85 8.47
N TYR A 530 7.27 -28.15 7.43
CA TYR A 530 5.81 -28.16 7.42
C TYR A 530 5.29 -29.02 6.25
N ASP A 531 3.97 -29.26 6.16
CA ASP A 531 3.32 -29.98 5.05
C ASP A 531 3.97 -31.34 4.75
N GLU A 532 4.44 -32.02 5.80
CA GLU A 532 5.13 -33.31 5.72
C GLU A 532 6.37 -33.32 4.80
N ASN A 533 6.97 -32.16 4.50
CA ASN A 533 8.09 -32.03 3.57
C ASN A 533 9.29 -32.94 3.93
N VAL A 534 9.48 -33.23 5.21
CA VAL A 534 10.46 -34.20 5.72
C VAL A 534 9.81 -35.50 6.22
N GLY A 535 8.52 -35.44 6.58
CA GLY A 535 7.76 -36.56 7.16
C GLY A 535 8.01 -36.82 8.65
N GLN A 536 8.77 -35.96 9.33
CA GLN A 536 9.05 -35.99 10.77
C GLN A 536 9.63 -34.63 11.23
N THR A 537 9.91 -34.48 12.53
CA THR A 537 10.67 -33.32 13.05
C THR A 537 12.08 -33.24 12.46
N THR A 538 12.66 -32.05 12.47
CA THR A 538 14.06 -31.80 12.11
C THR A 538 14.87 -31.38 13.33
N PRO A 539 16.22 -31.50 13.31
CA PRO A 539 17.04 -30.91 14.37
C PRO A 539 16.74 -29.42 14.51
N VAL A 540 16.65 -28.94 15.76
CA VAL A 540 16.43 -27.52 16.03
C VAL A 540 17.54 -26.68 15.41
N GLY A 541 17.17 -25.51 14.88
CA GLY A 541 18.11 -24.61 14.21
C GLY A 541 18.50 -25.01 12.79
N ARG A 542 17.84 -26.01 12.19
CA ARG A 542 18.10 -26.42 10.80
C ARG A 542 17.81 -25.30 9.80
N TYR A 543 16.76 -24.52 10.05
CA TYR A 543 16.32 -23.43 9.18
C TYR A 543 16.86 -22.08 9.67
N PRO A 544 16.94 -21.04 8.81
CA PRO A 544 17.43 -19.73 9.24
C PRO A 544 16.58 -19.10 10.35
N PRO A 545 17.17 -18.34 11.28
CA PRO A 545 16.42 -17.67 12.33
C PRO A 545 15.65 -16.44 11.82
N ASN A 546 14.68 -15.96 12.60
CA ASN A 546 14.09 -14.63 12.40
C ASN A 546 15.05 -13.50 12.83
N ASN A 547 14.66 -12.22 12.71
CA ASN A 547 15.58 -11.12 13.00
C ASN A 547 15.95 -10.95 14.48
N TYR A 548 15.28 -11.66 15.40
CA TYR A 548 15.69 -11.72 16.80
C TYR A 548 16.67 -12.86 17.07
N GLY A 549 16.97 -13.71 16.09
CA GLY A 549 17.84 -14.87 16.29
C GLY A 549 17.11 -16.09 16.86
N LEU A 550 15.79 -16.15 16.71
CA LEU A 550 14.95 -17.28 17.11
C LEU A 550 14.72 -18.21 15.93
N TYR A 551 14.86 -19.50 16.17
CA TYR A 551 14.75 -20.55 15.16
C TYR A 551 13.41 -21.27 15.29
N ASP A 552 12.94 -21.82 14.17
CA ASP A 552 11.79 -22.72 14.11
C ASP A 552 10.50 -22.12 14.73
N MET A 553 10.35 -20.79 14.71
CA MET A 553 9.14 -20.08 15.17
C MET A 553 7.91 -20.31 14.26
N GLY A 554 8.06 -21.11 13.22
CA GLY A 554 7.00 -21.51 12.31
C GLY A 554 7.34 -22.87 11.70
N GLY A 555 6.56 -23.89 12.04
CA GLY A 555 6.80 -25.29 11.67
C GLY A 555 7.60 -26.06 12.71
N ASN A 556 8.04 -27.25 12.32
CA ASN A 556 8.71 -28.24 13.16
C ASN A 556 7.79 -28.84 14.24
N VAL A 557 7.44 -28.08 15.29
CA VAL A 557 6.49 -28.52 16.32
C VAL A 557 5.57 -27.36 16.74
N TRP A 558 4.32 -27.68 17.06
CA TRP A 558 3.51 -26.80 17.91
C TRP A 558 4.21 -26.60 19.25
N GLU A 559 4.06 -25.42 19.83
CA GLU A 559 4.71 -25.08 21.09
C GLU A 559 3.70 -24.68 22.16
N TRP A 560 3.77 -25.33 23.31
CA TRP A 560 3.03 -24.94 24.50
C TRP A 560 3.38 -23.52 24.96
N VAL A 561 2.35 -22.76 25.33
CA VAL A 561 2.48 -21.47 26.05
C VAL A 561 1.72 -21.52 27.38
N SER A 562 1.90 -20.50 28.23
CA SER A 562 1.27 -20.48 29.56
C SER A 562 -0.25 -20.30 29.54
N ASP A 563 -0.78 -19.66 28.51
CA ASP A 563 -2.12 -19.10 28.49
C ASP A 563 -3.18 -20.20 28.37
N TRP A 564 -4.28 -20.04 29.13
CA TRP A 564 -5.51 -20.75 28.83
C TRP A 564 -6.10 -20.24 27.51
N TYR A 565 -6.70 -21.11 26.72
CA TYR A 565 -7.37 -20.72 25.50
C TYR A 565 -8.75 -20.15 25.80
N ASP A 566 -9.04 -19.04 25.13
CA ASP A 566 -10.37 -18.47 24.99
C ASP A 566 -10.41 -17.80 23.60
N GLU A 567 -11.41 -18.19 22.82
CA GLU A 567 -11.64 -17.73 21.46
C GLU A 567 -11.85 -16.21 21.42
N ASP A 568 -12.54 -15.65 22.43
CA ASP A 568 -12.89 -14.24 22.52
C ASP A 568 -11.86 -13.40 23.31
N TYR A 569 -10.73 -13.98 23.72
CA TYR A 569 -9.78 -13.27 24.59
C TYR A 569 -9.27 -11.97 23.94
N TYR A 570 -9.00 -11.98 22.64
CA TYR A 570 -8.47 -10.80 21.93
C TYR A 570 -9.50 -9.67 21.82
N SER A 571 -10.78 -10.01 21.75
CA SER A 571 -11.87 -9.03 21.58
C SER A 571 -12.39 -8.51 22.93
N SER A 572 -12.33 -9.35 23.97
CA SER A 572 -12.91 -9.06 25.29
C SER A 572 -11.89 -8.56 26.33
N SER A 573 -10.59 -8.81 26.12
CA SER A 573 -9.56 -8.44 27.09
C SER A 573 -9.23 -6.95 27.04
N ASN A 574 -9.27 -6.31 28.21
CA ASN A 574 -8.71 -4.96 28.41
C ASN A 574 -7.22 -4.99 28.79
N SER A 575 -6.56 -6.15 28.72
CA SER A 575 -5.19 -6.35 29.23
C SER A 575 -4.13 -5.90 28.24
N TYR A 576 -3.95 -4.58 28.16
CA TYR A 576 -2.92 -3.97 27.32
C TYR A 576 -1.48 -4.29 27.77
N ARG A 577 -1.20 -4.45 29.07
CA ARG A 577 0.16 -4.70 29.59
C ARG A 577 0.33 -6.15 30.05
N ASN A 578 1.31 -6.85 29.50
CA ASN A 578 1.71 -8.21 29.87
C ASN A 578 0.52 -9.19 30.01
N PRO A 579 -0.36 -9.34 28.99
CA PRO A 579 -1.48 -10.25 29.05
C PRO A 579 -1.00 -11.69 29.34
N GLN A 580 -1.78 -12.41 30.13
CA GLN A 580 -1.49 -13.77 30.63
C GLN A 580 -2.59 -14.77 30.23
N GLY A 581 -3.45 -14.40 29.27
CA GLY A 581 -4.65 -15.16 28.95
C GLY A 581 -5.76 -14.97 30.00
N PRO A 582 -6.87 -15.73 29.88
CA PRO A 582 -7.91 -15.80 30.90
C PRO A 582 -7.41 -16.57 32.13
N ASN A 583 -8.02 -16.30 33.29
CA ASN A 583 -7.58 -16.90 34.56
C ASN A 583 -7.86 -18.42 34.66
N TYR A 584 -8.78 -18.94 33.83
CA TYR A 584 -9.20 -20.34 33.80
C TYR A 584 -9.59 -20.73 32.37
N GLY A 585 -9.53 -22.02 32.06
CA GLY A 585 -9.93 -22.59 30.78
C GLY A 585 -9.88 -24.12 30.83
N SER A 586 -10.36 -24.78 29.78
CA SER A 586 -10.24 -26.23 29.58
C SER A 586 -9.03 -26.60 28.72
N GLU A 587 -8.67 -25.74 27.76
CA GLU A 587 -7.60 -25.99 26.80
C GLU A 587 -6.49 -24.95 26.94
N ARG A 588 -5.26 -25.36 26.64
CA ARG A 588 -4.08 -24.46 26.62
C ARG A 588 -3.78 -24.05 25.20
N VAL A 589 -3.30 -22.82 25.04
CA VAL A 589 -2.86 -22.32 23.73
C VAL A 589 -1.60 -23.05 23.28
N ILE A 590 -1.53 -23.34 21.98
CA ILE A 590 -0.33 -23.79 21.28
C ILE A 590 -0.07 -22.89 20.06
N ARG A 591 1.23 -22.69 19.74
CA ARG A 591 1.68 -21.74 18.71
C ARG A 591 2.70 -22.37 17.74
N GLY A 592 2.84 -21.82 16.54
CA GLY A 592 3.95 -22.14 15.60
C GLY A 592 3.71 -23.25 14.57
N ALA A 593 2.77 -24.17 14.81
CA ALA A 593 2.49 -25.34 13.96
C ALA A 593 3.55 -26.44 13.91
N GLY A 594 3.08 -27.67 13.74
CA GLY A 594 3.92 -28.85 13.57
C GLY A 594 4.35 -29.14 12.13
N TRP A 595 5.34 -30.02 11.97
CA TRP A 595 5.91 -30.45 10.69
C TRP A 595 4.90 -31.07 9.70
N SER A 596 3.77 -31.60 10.18
CA SER A 596 2.71 -32.19 9.36
C SER A 596 1.62 -31.19 8.96
N TYR A 597 1.65 -29.97 9.50
CA TYR A 597 0.60 -28.98 9.27
C TYR A 597 0.89 -28.12 8.04
N ASP A 598 -0.18 -27.70 7.36
CA ASP A 598 -0.06 -26.84 6.21
C ASP A 598 0.37 -25.41 6.57
N ALA A 599 0.83 -24.67 5.56
CA ALA A 599 1.35 -23.31 5.68
C ALA A 599 0.38 -22.29 6.30
N ARG A 600 -0.92 -22.59 6.47
CA ARG A 600 -1.88 -21.68 7.13
C ARG A 600 -1.69 -21.65 8.63
N TYR A 601 -1.13 -22.69 9.25
CA TYR A 601 -0.91 -22.74 10.69
C TYR A 601 0.45 -22.15 11.10
N LEU A 602 1.40 -22.04 10.16
CA LEU A 602 2.74 -21.49 10.39
C LEU A 602 2.74 -19.96 10.63
N ARG A 603 1.58 -19.32 10.53
CA ARG A 603 1.49 -17.86 10.62
C ARG A 603 1.82 -17.43 12.05
N CYS A 604 2.56 -16.33 12.19
CA CYS A 604 2.95 -15.77 13.49
C CYS A 604 1.77 -15.58 14.43
N ALA A 605 0.60 -15.22 13.88
CA ALA A 605 -0.64 -14.96 14.61
C ALA A 605 -1.52 -16.19 14.85
N SER A 606 -1.27 -17.30 14.14
CA SER A 606 -2.11 -18.50 14.25
C SER A 606 -2.04 -19.08 15.66
N ARG A 607 -3.23 -19.30 16.22
CA ARG A 607 -3.45 -19.89 17.54
C ARG A 607 -4.26 -21.15 17.36
N SER A 608 -3.76 -22.21 17.96
CA SER A 608 -4.56 -23.40 18.19
C SER A 608 -4.57 -23.70 19.68
N TYR A 609 -5.31 -24.74 20.05
CA TYR A 609 -5.51 -25.10 21.43
C TYR A 609 -5.74 -26.59 21.54
N VAL A 610 -5.29 -27.16 22.64
CA VAL A 610 -5.47 -28.56 22.97
C VAL A 610 -5.59 -28.69 24.49
N HIS A 611 -6.24 -29.77 24.94
CA HIS A 611 -6.36 -30.04 26.37
C HIS A 611 -4.94 -30.27 26.96
N PRO A 612 -4.65 -29.82 28.21
CA PRO A 612 -3.30 -29.88 28.78
C PRO A 612 -2.73 -31.30 28.97
N ASP A 613 -3.59 -32.31 28.91
CA ASP A 613 -3.19 -33.72 28.98
C ASP A 613 -2.77 -34.30 27.62
N ASN A 614 -2.98 -33.56 26.53
CA ASN A 614 -2.72 -34.04 25.18
C ASN A 614 -1.21 -34.13 24.92
N THR A 615 -0.80 -35.18 24.21
CA THR A 615 0.55 -35.40 23.71
C THR A 615 0.45 -35.73 22.22
N SER A 616 1.40 -35.28 21.42
CA SER A 616 1.46 -35.67 20.01
C SER A 616 2.86 -35.57 19.42
N ASN A 617 3.05 -36.25 18.30
CA ASN A 617 4.31 -36.36 17.57
C ASN A 617 4.78 -35.07 16.87
N HIS A 618 4.06 -33.97 17.11
CA HIS A 618 4.31 -32.67 16.53
C HIS A 618 4.07 -31.55 17.54
N LEU A 619 3.99 -31.86 18.84
CA LEU A 619 3.76 -30.91 19.93
C LEU A 619 4.90 -30.96 20.94
N GLY A 620 5.62 -29.84 21.04
CA GLY A 620 6.73 -29.60 21.95
C GLY A 620 6.59 -28.25 22.64
N PHE A 621 7.71 -27.61 22.96
CA PHE A 621 7.72 -26.30 23.62
C PHE A 621 9.11 -25.64 23.61
N ARG A 622 9.13 -24.34 23.93
CA ARG A 622 10.33 -23.58 24.30
C ARG A 622 10.09 -22.80 25.61
N CYS A 623 11.15 -22.39 26.30
CA CYS A 623 11.02 -21.67 27.56
C CYS A 623 11.25 -20.16 27.41
N ALA A 624 10.77 -19.41 28.39
CA ALA A 624 11.05 -17.99 28.61
C ALA A 624 11.54 -17.73 30.03
N LYS A 625 12.05 -16.53 30.29
CA LYS A 625 12.53 -16.10 31.61
C LYS A 625 12.39 -14.60 31.75
N SER A 626 11.99 -14.13 32.93
CA SER A 626 12.02 -12.69 33.23
C SER A 626 13.49 -12.21 33.39
N PRO A 627 13.81 -10.95 33.05
CA PRO A 627 15.18 -10.44 33.07
C PRO A 627 15.90 -10.51 34.42
#